data_AF-A0A5A7RSB0-F1
#
_entry.id   AF-A0A5A7RSB0-F1
#
_cell.length_a   1.000
_cell.length_b   1.000
_cell.length_c   1.000
_cell.angle_alpha   90.00
_cell.angle_beta   90.00
_cell.angle_gamma   90.00
#
_symmetry.space_group_name_H-M   'P 1'
#
loop_
_entity.id
_entity.type
_entity.pdbx_description
1 polymer ?
#
loop_
_entity_poly.entity_id
_entity_poly.type
_entity_poly.pdbx_seq_one_letter_code
_entity_poly.pdbx_strand_id
1 'polypeptide(L)'
;MLSISKCEPEKIDMLPDDIQKLVWRAFFYLSQIENYLNKRSFRRDELPIKKFYKYCDALENLERIIEKKCEKKGIDKVVLFYNGKN
;
A
#
# COMPACT_ATOMS: atom_id res chain seq x y z
N MET A 1 10.82 2.23 -14.70
CA MET A 1 9.64 1.49 -15.22
C MET A 1 8.97 0.87 -14.00
N LEU A 2 7.75 1.28 -13.69
CA LEU A 2 7.07 0.91 -12.45
C LEU A 2 5.95 -0.07 -12.85
N SER A 3 5.95 -1.29 -12.29
CA SER A 3 4.98 -2.38 -12.42
C SER A 3 4.56 -2.88 -11.03
N ILE A 4 3.26 -3.06 -10.75
CA ILE A 4 2.77 -3.86 -9.63
C ILE A 4 2.94 -5.33 -10.03
N SER A 5 4.12 -5.91 -9.85
CA SER A 5 4.18 -7.37 -9.78
C SER A 5 3.80 -7.81 -8.37
N LYS A 6 2.49 -7.90 -8.16
CA LYS A 6 1.81 -8.88 -7.29
C LYS A 6 2.59 -9.29 -6.03
N CYS A 7 2.18 -8.80 -4.86
CA CYS A 7 2.05 -9.80 -3.79
C CYS A 7 0.94 -10.73 -4.32
N GLU A 8 1.32 -11.91 -4.80
CA GLU A 8 0.35 -12.90 -5.26
C GLU A 8 -0.62 -13.12 -4.10
N PRO A 9 -1.94 -13.07 -4.29
CA PRO A 9 -2.90 -13.29 -3.20
C PRO A 9 -2.57 -14.57 -2.40
N GLU A 10 -2.11 -15.59 -3.10
CA GLU A 10 -1.59 -16.85 -2.55
C GLU A 10 -0.43 -16.66 -1.57
N LYS A 11 0.48 -15.71 -1.82
CA LYS A 11 1.57 -15.35 -0.90
C LYS A 11 1.08 -14.56 0.30
N ILE A 12 -0.01 -13.80 0.18
CA ILE A 12 -0.65 -13.15 1.32
C ILE A 12 -1.26 -14.24 2.21
N ASP A 13 -1.96 -15.21 1.64
CA ASP A 13 -2.60 -16.29 2.39
C ASP A 13 -1.60 -17.18 3.15
N MET A 14 -0.33 -17.19 2.75
CA MET A 14 0.77 -17.86 3.47
C MET A 14 1.30 -17.08 4.68
N LEU A 15 0.96 -15.79 4.83
CA LEU A 15 1.37 -14.99 5.98
C LEU A 15 0.53 -15.32 7.21
N PRO A 16 1.02 -15.08 8.42
CA PRO A 16 0.19 -15.11 9.62
C PRO A 16 -0.99 -14.13 9.54
N ASP A 17 -2.18 -14.51 10.02
CA ASP A 17 -3.42 -13.72 9.99
C ASP A 17 -3.25 -12.25 10.40
N ASP A 18 -2.42 -12.00 11.41
CA ASP A 18 -2.18 -10.66 11.93
C ASP A 18 -1.31 -9.78 11.02
N ILE A 19 -0.53 -10.38 10.12
CA ILE A 19 0.21 -9.72 9.05
C ILE A 19 -0.67 -9.61 7.80
N GLN A 20 -1.43 -10.65 7.45
CA GLN A 20 -2.39 -10.62 6.33
C GLN A 20 -3.33 -9.42 6.42
N LYS A 21 -3.95 -9.20 7.58
CA LYS A 21 -4.87 -8.08 7.82
C LYS A 21 -4.21 -6.72 7.58
N LEU A 22 -2.93 -6.58 7.93
CA LEU A 22 -2.18 -5.34 7.72
C LEU A 22 -1.84 -5.14 6.26
N VAL A 23 -1.43 -6.20 5.56
CA VAL A 23 -1.14 -6.19 4.13
C VAL A 23 -2.39 -5.81 3.33
N TRP A 24 -3.54 -6.42 3.61
CA TRP A 24 -4.81 -6.04 2.99
C TRP A 24 -5.20 -4.58 3.23
N ARG A 25 -4.95 -4.07 4.44
CA ARG A 25 -5.20 -2.66 4.76
C ARG A 25 -4.24 -1.71 4.04
N ALA A 26 -2.99 -2.11 3.85
CA ALA A 26 -2.03 -1.34 3.06
C ALA A 26 -2.45 -1.29 1.59
N PHE A 27 -2.91 -2.40 1.01
CA PHE A 27 -3.49 -2.42 -0.34
C PHE A 27 -4.70 -1.49 -0.47
N PHE A 28 -5.56 -1.41 0.54
CA PHE A 28 -6.65 -0.45 0.55
C PHE A 28 -6.13 1.00 0.43
N TYR A 29 -5.16 1.41 1.27
CA TYR A 29 -4.62 2.78 1.20
C TYR A 29 -3.92 3.06 -0.13
N LEU A 30 -3.17 2.09 -0.65
CA LEU A 30 -2.56 2.15 -1.98
C LEU A 30 -3.61 2.43 -3.06
N SER A 31 -4.73 1.71 -3.05
CA SER A 31 -5.83 1.92 -4.01
C SER A 31 -6.43 3.33 -3.94
N GLN A 32 -6.48 3.94 -2.74
CA GLN A 32 -7.00 5.29 -2.58
C GLN A 32 -6.03 6.35 -3.13
N ILE A 33 -4.72 6.13 -2.91
CA ILE A 33 -3.64 6.97 -3.46
C ILE A 33 -3.68 6.89 -5.00
N GLU A 34 -3.77 5.70 -5.57
CA GLU A 34 -3.90 5.49 -7.03
C GLU A 34 -5.15 6.15 -7.59
N ASN A 35 -6.31 5.95 -6.95
CA ASN A 35 -7.56 6.56 -7.38
C ASN A 35 -7.47 8.09 -7.36
N TYR A 36 -6.86 8.67 -6.32
CA TYR A 36 -6.62 10.10 -6.27
C TYR A 36 -5.71 10.58 -7.41
N LEU A 37 -4.59 9.92 -7.65
CA LEU A 37 -3.63 10.33 -8.69
C LEU A 37 -4.21 10.16 -10.09
N ASN A 38 -4.97 9.10 -10.34
CA ASN A 38 -5.76 8.93 -11.56
C ASN A 38 -6.81 10.05 -11.69
N LYS A 39 -7.58 10.38 -10.65
CA LYS A 39 -8.55 11.47 -10.75
C LYS A 39 -7.89 12.83 -10.96
N ARG A 40 -6.72 13.07 -10.34
CA ARG A 40 -5.96 14.31 -10.49
C ARG A 40 -5.39 14.49 -11.89
N SER A 41 -5.02 13.40 -12.58
CA SER A 41 -4.60 13.49 -13.98
C SER A 41 -5.75 13.94 -14.89
N PHE A 42 -7.01 13.67 -14.52
CA PHE A 42 -8.20 14.12 -15.24
C PHE A 42 -8.79 15.46 -14.78
N ARG A 43 -8.64 15.85 -13.50
CA ARG A 43 -9.16 17.10 -12.92
C ARG A 43 -8.19 17.67 -11.88
N ARG A 44 -7.31 18.59 -12.30
CA ARG A 44 -6.23 19.12 -11.45
C ARG A 44 -6.72 20.05 -10.33
N ASP A 45 -7.92 20.62 -10.45
CA ASP A 45 -8.26 21.84 -9.71
C ASP A 45 -9.21 21.64 -8.50
N GLU A 46 -9.72 20.42 -8.26
CA GLU A 46 -10.85 20.22 -7.33
C GLU A 46 -10.68 19.11 -6.26
N LEU A 47 -9.54 18.41 -6.22
CA LEU A 47 -9.41 17.24 -5.34
C LEU A 47 -8.78 17.57 -3.97
N PRO A 48 -9.40 17.19 -2.84
CA PRO A 48 -8.85 17.46 -1.50
C PRO A 48 -7.48 16.81 -1.27
N ILE A 49 -6.41 17.59 -1.45
CA ILE A 49 -5.01 17.17 -1.27
C ILE A 49 -4.75 16.63 0.15
N LYS A 50 -5.44 17.16 1.16
CA LYS A 50 -5.31 16.72 2.56
C LYS A 50 -5.67 15.25 2.76
N LYS A 51 -6.63 14.71 2.00
CA LYS A 51 -7.05 13.30 2.11
C LYS A 51 -6.03 12.37 1.46
N PHE A 52 -5.39 12.82 0.37
CA PHE A 52 -4.28 12.11 -0.27
C PHE A 52 -3.11 11.93 0.68
N TYR A 53 -2.60 13.00 1.29
CA TYR A 53 -1.47 12.90 2.23
C TYR A 53 -1.78 12.01 3.44
N LYS A 54 -3.01 12.05 3.97
CA LYS A 54 -3.44 11.12 5.03
C LYS A 54 -3.32 9.65 4.61
N TYR A 55 -3.61 9.33 3.36
CA TYR A 55 -3.46 7.95 2.87
C TYR A 55 -1.99 7.57 2.67
N CYS A 56 -1.15 8.49 2.18
CA CYS A 56 0.29 8.27 2.10
C CYS A 56 0.91 8.02 3.48
N ASP A 57 0.62 8.88 4.47
CA ASP A 57 1.12 8.73 5.83
C ASP A 57 0.63 7.43 6.48
N ALA A 58 -0.63 7.06 6.24
CA ALA A 58 -1.20 5.81 6.74
C ALA A 58 -0.53 4.57 6.12
N LEU A 59 -0.20 4.63 4.83
CA LEU A 59 0.51 3.57 4.11
C LEU A 59 1.93 3.40 4.67
N GLU A 60 2.71 4.48 4.76
CA GLU A 60 4.08 4.45 5.28
C GLU A 60 4.12 3.91 6.73
N ASN A 61 3.19 4.33 7.58
CA ASN A 61 3.09 3.82 8.94
C ASN A 61 2.77 2.32 8.97
N LEU A 62 1.89 1.85 8.07
CA LEU A 62 1.57 0.42 7.99
C LEU A 62 2.74 -0.42 7.49
N GLU A 63 3.49 0.06 6.48
CA GLU A 63 4.70 -0.59 5.98
C GLU A 63 5.69 -0.85 7.13
N ARG A 64 5.96 0.16 7.96
CA ARG A 64 6.84 0.03 9.13
C ARG A 64 6.32 -0.99 10.16
N ILE A 65 5.01 -1.07 10.37
CA ILE A 65 4.41 -2.04 11.30
C ILE A 65 4.55 -3.46 10.73
N ILE A 66 4.29 -3.63 9.43
CA ILE A 66 4.41 -4.91 8.73
C ILE A 66 5.85 -5.40 8.79
N GLU A 67 6.83 -4.56 8.45
CA GLU A 67 8.26 -4.90 8.51
C GLU A 67 8.66 -5.41 9.89
N LYS A 68 8.36 -4.65 10.95
CA LYS A 68 8.65 -5.04 12.34
C LYS A 68 7.98 -6.36 12.74
N LYS A 69 6.78 -6.63 12.23
CA LYS A 69 6.08 -7.90 12.51
C LYS A 69 6.69 -9.06 11.75
N CYS A 70 7.11 -8.85 10.51
CA CYS A 70 7.79 -9.88 9.72
C CYS A 70 9.13 -10.26 10.37
N GLU A 71 9.93 -9.26 10.78
CA GLU A 71 11.20 -9.47 11.50
C GLU A 71 11.01 -10.31 12.77
N LYS A 72 10.02 -9.98 13.60
CA LYS A 72 9.70 -10.72 14.83
C LYS A 72 9.29 -12.17 14.59
N LYS A 73 8.80 -12.49 13.39
CA LYS A 73 8.32 -13.83 13.02
C LYS A 73 9.26 -14.58 12.09
N GLY A 74 10.44 -14.03 11.78
CA GLY A 74 11.40 -14.63 10.86
C GLY A 74 10.89 -14.71 9.42
N ILE A 75 9.97 -13.83 9.03
CA ILE A 75 9.43 -13.74 7.67
C ILE A 75 10.28 -12.74 6.90
N ASP A 76 10.82 -13.17 5.76
CA ASP A 76 11.51 -12.26 4.85
C ASP A 76 10.56 -11.15 4.38
N LYS A 77 11.10 -9.93 4.32
CA LYS A 77 10.39 -8.66 4.13
C LYS A 77 9.19 -8.75 3.18
N VAL A 78 8.02 -8.29 3.64
CA VAL A 78 6.89 -8.02 2.76
C VAL A 78 7.12 -6.67 2.07
N VAL A 79 7.28 -6.69 0.74
CA VAL A 79 7.47 -5.48 -0.06
C VAL A 79 6.16 -5.07 -0.72
N LEU A 80 5.71 -3.84 -0.45
CA LEU A 80 4.57 -3.22 -1.09
C LEU A 80 5.09 -2.22 -2.13
N PHE A 81 4.61 -2.32 -3.37
CA PHE A 81 5.06 -1.44 -4.47
C PHE A 81 3.92 -0.57 -4.98
N TYR A 82 4.21 0.71 -5.24
CA TYR A 82 3.29 1.71 -5.78
C TYR A 82 3.65 2.09 -7.22
N ASN A 83 2.64 2.13 -8.11
CA ASN A 83 2.79 2.45 -9.52
C ASN A 83 2.04 3.74 -9.91
N GLY A 84 2.63 4.88 -9.58
CA GLY A 84 2.21 6.14 -10.19
C GLY A 84 2.73 6.20 -11.61
N LYS A 85 1.90 5.89 -12.61
CA LYS A 85 2.20 6.27 -14.00
C LYS A 85 2.15 7.81 -14.06
N ASN A 86 3.29 8.43 -14.37
CA ASN A 86 3.37 9.83 -14.80
C ASN A 86 2.54 10.06 -16.07
#